data_AF-A0A0B2R1K2-F1
#
_entry.id   AF-A0A0B2R1K2-F1
#
_cell.length_a   1.000
_cell.length_b   1.000
_cell.length_c   1.000
_cell.angle_alpha   90.00
_cell.angle_beta   90.00
_cell.angle_gamma   90.00
#
_symmetry.space_group_name_H-M   'P 1'
#
loop_
_entity.id
_entity.type
_entity.pdbx_description
1 polymer ?
#
loop_
_entity_poly.entity_id
_entity_poly.type
_entity_poly.pdbx_seq_one_letter_code
_entity_poly.pdbx_strand_id
1 'polypeptide(L)'
;YYLHLGENAAIALVSPVLDLINYNAWSHSMLTTLSAKNKIKFIDGSIQKCASNHPLHAAWRRCNNIVVSWLVHLVSPSISRSILWMDNARDIWKDLKS
;
A
#
# COMPACT_ATOMS: atom_id res chain seq x y z
N TYR A 1 15.18 -4.33 2.64
CA TYR A 1 13.94 -3.74 3.17
C TYR A 1 14.13 -3.49 4.64
N TYR A 2 13.89 -2.27 5.10
CA TYR A 2 13.95 -1.92 6.52
C TYR A 2 12.64 -1.23 6.90
N LEU A 3 12.16 -1.52 8.11
CA LEU A 3 11.02 -0.83 8.71
C LEU A 3 11.59 0.26 9.59
N HIS A 4 11.33 1.53 9.25
CA HIS A 4 11.73 2.62 10.13
C HIS A 4 10.89 2.57 11.41
N LEU A 5 11.49 2.90 12.57
CA LEU A 5 10.84 2.89 13.88
C LEU A 5 9.56 3.77 13.96
N GLY A 6 9.39 4.72 13.05
CA GLY A 6 8.18 5.56 12.94
C GLY A 6 7.10 5.05 11.97
N GLU A 7 7.24 3.86 11.38
CA GLU A 7 6.24 3.30 10.47
C GLU A 7 5.10 2.62 11.25
N ASN A 8 4.04 3.38 11.52
CA ASN A 8 2.80 2.88 12.11
C ASN A 8 1.70 2.81 11.02
N ALA A 9 0.98 1.69 10.97
CA ALA A 9 -0.19 1.47 10.12
C ALA A 9 -1.30 2.53 10.33
N ALA A 10 -1.42 3.06 11.56
CA ALA A 10 -2.42 4.04 11.95
C ALA A 10 -2.09 5.49 11.55
N ILE A 11 -0.83 5.80 11.19
CA ILE A 11 -0.43 7.15 10.76
C ILE A 11 -0.57 7.23 9.24
N ALA A 12 -1.79 7.03 8.74
CA ALA A 12 -2.12 7.26 7.34
C ALA A 12 -2.32 8.78 7.14
N LEU A 13 -1.23 9.48 6.83
CA LEU A 13 -1.15 10.93 6.63
C LEU A 13 -1.69 11.40 5.28
N VAL A 14 -2.83 10.86 4.81
CA VAL A 14 -3.34 11.21 3.48
C VAL A 14 -4.83 11.50 3.53
N SER A 15 -5.17 12.76 3.29
CA SER A 15 -6.51 13.22 2.93
C SER A 15 -6.43 13.73 1.48
N PRO A 16 -7.41 13.44 0.61
CA PRO A 16 -8.67 12.75 0.87
C PRO A 16 -8.54 11.21 0.81
N VAL A 17 -9.54 10.51 1.36
CA VAL A 17 -9.79 9.07 1.17
C VAL A 17 -10.31 8.85 -0.26
N LEU A 18 -9.94 7.74 -0.92
CA LEU A 18 -10.40 7.43 -2.28
C LEU A 18 -11.92 7.27 -2.33
N ASP A 19 -12.55 8.03 -3.21
CA ASP A 19 -13.94 7.89 -3.60
C ASP A 19 -14.04 7.66 -5.13
N LEU A 20 -15.27 7.66 -5.65
CA LEU A 20 -15.54 7.37 -7.05
C LEU A 20 -15.09 8.49 -8.02
N ILE A 21 -14.72 9.67 -7.53
CA ILE A 21 -14.46 10.86 -8.36
C ILE A 21 -13.05 11.46 -8.16
N ASN A 22 -12.35 11.10 -7.09
CA ASN A 22 -11.12 11.76 -6.66
C ASN A 22 -9.82 10.97 -6.94
N TYR A 23 -9.89 9.88 -7.72
CA TYR A 23 -8.76 8.97 -7.96
C TYR A 23 -7.46 9.69 -8.34
N ASN A 24 -7.51 10.72 -9.21
CA ASN A 24 -6.30 11.44 -9.61
C ASN A 24 -5.62 12.18 -8.45
N ALA A 25 -6.40 12.86 -7.60
CA ALA A 25 -5.87 13.56 -6.44
C ALA A 25 -5.38 12.57 -5.37
N TRP A 26 -6.16 11.52 -5.12
CA TRP A 26 -5.81 10.46 -4.18
C TRP A 26 -4.53 9.73 -4.58
N SER A 27 -4.44 9.29 -5.84
CA SER A 27 -3.30 8.51 -6.34
C SER A 27 -2.01 9.34 -6.33
N HIS A 28 -2.07 10.63 -6.67
CA HIS A 28 -0.92 11.52 -6.54
C HIS A 28 -0.46 11.62 -5.08
N SER A 29 -1.38 11.85 -4.15
CA SER A 29 -1.07 11.98 -2.71
C SER A 29 -0.51 10.68 -2.11
N MET A 30 -1.07 9.53 -2.50
CA MET A 30 -0.58 8.21 -2.12
C MET A 30 0.84 7.96 -2.67
N LEU A 31 1.08 8.26 -3.95
CA LEU A 31 2.40 8.11 -4.55
C LEU A 31 3.45 8.98 -3.86
N THR A 32 3.12 10.23 -3.54
CA THR A 32 4.01 11.13 -2.76
C THR A 32 4.34 10.52 -1.40
N THR A 33 3.33 10.02 -0.68
CA THR A 33 3.50 9.41 0.65
C THR A 33 4.36 8.15 0.61
N LEU A 34 4.09 7.25 -0.34
CA LEU A 34 4.87 6.03 -0.54
C LEU A 34 6.30 6.34 -0.97
N SER A 35 6.51 7.40 -1.76
CA SER A 35 7.85 7.86 -2.16
C SER A 35 8.66 8.29 -0.94
N ALA A 36 8.08 9.17 -0.11
CA ALA A 36 8.71 9.69 1.11
C ALA A 36 9.08 8.57 2.10
N LYS A 37 8.37 7.43 2.05
CA LYS A 37 8.63 6.25 2.91
C LYS A 37 9.41 5.13 2.22
N ASN A 38 9.91 5.34 1.01
CA ASN A 38 10.63 4.33 0.21
C ASN A 38 9.81 3.05 -0.05
N LYS A 39 8.49 3.16 -0.21
CA LYS A 39 7.57 2.02 -0.42
C LYS A 39 6.94 1.94 -1.81
N ILE A 40 7.21 2.88 -2.73
CA ILE A 40 6.68 2.82 -4.12
C ILE A 40 6.94 1.47 -4.77
N LYS A 41 8.11 0.88 -4.50
CA LYS A 41 8.53 -0.39 -5.11
C LYS A 41 7.61 -1.59 -4.81
N PHE A 42 6.74 -1.47 -3.80
CA PHE A 42 5.74 -2.48 -3.45
C PHE A 42 4.47 -2.41 -4.30
N ILE A 43 4.16 -1.25 -4.89
CA ILE A 43 2.95 -1.06 -5.71
C ILE A 43 3.24 -1.08 -7.23
N ASP A 44 4.46 -0.68 -7.65
CA ASP A 44 4.87 -0.73 -9.06
C ASP A 44 5.31 -2.16 -9.49
N GLY A 45 5.68 -3.00 -8.53
CA GLY A 45 6.19 -4.36 -8.75
C GLY A 45 7.69 -4.45 -9.05
N SER A 46 8.44 -3.35 -8.89
CA SER A 46 9.90 -3.32 -8.93
C SER A 46 10.52 -4.28 -7.90
N ILE A 47 9.78 -4.57 -6.83
CA ILE A 47 10.18 -5.52 -5.80
C ILE A 47 9.24 -6.72 -5.80
N GLN A 48 9.79 -7.87 -6.18
CA GLN A 48 9.05 -9.13 -6.22
C GLN A 48 9.00 -9.79 -4.85
N LYS A 49 7.93 -10.55 -4.63
CA LYS A 49 7.77 -11.39 -3.44
C LYS A 49 8.91 -12.40 -3.38
N CYS A 50 9.69 -12.36 -2.30
CA CYS A 50 10.74 -13.36 -2.08
C CYS A 50 10.12 -14.74 -1.84
N ALA A 51 10.85 -15.80 -2.22
CA ALA A 51 10.51 -17.17 -1.86
C ALA A 51 10.35 -17.31 -0.32
N SER A 52 9.50 -18.24 0.13
CA SER A 52 9.17 -18.42 1.55
C SER A 52 10.37 -18.78 2.42
N ASN A 53 11.38 -19.44 1.84
CA ASN A 53 12.64 -19.82 2.49
C ASN A 53 13.71 -18.72 2.47
N HIS A 54 13.46 -17.58 1.81
CA HIS A 54 14.44 -16.51 1.71
C HIS A 54 14.54 -15.73 3.03
N PRO A 55 15.75 -15.42 3.54
CA PRO A 55 15.92 -14.71 4.82
C PRO A 55 15.17 -13.37 4.91
N LEU A 56 15.00 -12.69 3.77
CA LEU A 56 14.29 -11.42 3.68
C LEU A 56 12.76 -11.55 3.51
N HIS A 57 12.21 -12.76 3.43
CA HIS A 57 10.77 -12.97 3.21
C HIS A 57 9.91 -12.33 4.30
N ALA A 58 10.30 -12.49 5.57
CA ALA A 58 9.59 -11.88 6.68
C ALA A 58 9.61 -10.34 6.63
N ALA A 59 10.77 -9.75 6.30
CA ALA A 59 10.91 -8.31 6.15
C ALA A 59 10.09 -7.75 4.98
N TRP A 60 10.11 -8.46 3.84
CA TRP A 60 9.27 -8.15 2.69
C TRP A 60 7.78 -8.20 3.06
N ARG A 61 7.33 -9.27 3.72
CA ARG A 61 5.94 -9.47 4.13
C ARG A 61 5.46 -8.35 5.05
N ARG A 62 6.26 -7.96 6.05
CA ARG A 62 5.91 -6.86 6.94
C ARG A 62 5.78 -5.53 6.20
N CYS A 63 6.71 -5.21 5.29
CA CYS A 63 6.62 -3.99 4.49
C CYS A 63 5.39 -3.99 3.58
N ASN A 64 5.11 -5.11 2.90
CA ASN A 64 3.91 -5.28 2.11
C ASN A 64 2.64 -5.06 2.94
N ASN A 65 2.54 -5.68 4.13
CA ASN A 65 1.36 -5.55 4.98
C ASN A 65 1.13 -4.13 5.48
N ILE A 66 2.19 -3.34 5.71
CA ILE A 66 2.05 -1.92 6.02
C ILE A 66 1.47 -1.16 4.83
N VAL A 67 1.95 -1.41 3.62
CA VAL A 67 1.43 -0.75 2.41
C VAL A 67 -0.03 -1.16 2.15
N VAL A 68 -0.36 -2.45 2.30
CA VAL A 68 -1.74 -2.96 2.25
C VAL A 68 -2.62 -2.21 3.27
N SER A 69 -2.16 -2.08 4.51
CA SER A 69 -2.89 -1.34 5.53
C SER A 69 -3.12 0.12 5.12
N TRP A 70 -2.12 0.81 4.57
CA TRP A 70 -2.32 2.19 4.11
C TRP A 70 -3.31 2.27 2.96
N LEU A 71 -3.26 1.35 2.00
CA LEU A 71 -4.23 1.31 0.89
C LEU A 71 -5.65 1.08 1.42
N VAL A 72 -5.85 0.10 2.30
CA VAL A 72 -7.17 -0.23 2.85
C VAL A 72 -7.75 0.90 3.72
N HIS A 73 -6.93 1.58 4.53
CA HIS A 73 -7.40 2.68 5.37
C HIS A 73 -7.63 4.00 4.60
N LEU A 74 -7.10 4.12 3.39
CA LEU A 74 -7.21 5.33 2.56
C LEU A 74 -8.21 5.18 1.42
N VAL A 75 -9.09 4.17 1.47
CA VAL A 75 -10.23 4.05 0.56
C VAL A 75 -11.56 4.13 1.31
N SER A 76 -12.59 4.61 0.62
CA SER A 76 -13.93 4.70 1.19
C SER A 76 -14.48 3.31 1.52
N PRO A 77 -15.40 3.17 2.49
CA PRO A 77 -15.95 1.88 2.87
C PRO A 77 -16.59 1.10 1.71
N SER A 78 -17.17 1.80 0.73
CA SER A 78 -17.73 1.20 -0.49
C SER A 78 -16.67 0.50 -1.34
N ILE A 79 -15.47 1.07 -1.44
CA ILE A 79 -14.34 0.53 -2.21
C ILE A 79 -13.58 -0.52 -1.38
N SER A 80 -13.44 -0.32 -0.07
CA SER A 80 -12.70 -1.24 0.82
C SER A 80 -13.16 -2.70 0.73
N ARG A 81 -14.44 -2.94 0.40
CA ARG A 81 -15.03 -4.28 0.27
C ARG A 81 -14.46 -5.08 -0.90
N SER A 82 -14.05 -4.45 -2.00
CA SER A 82 -13.45 -5.16 -3.14
C SER A 82 -12.03 -5.62 -2.85
N ILE A 83 -11.30 -4.87 -2.01
CA ILE A 83 -9.88 -5.10 -1.74
C ILE A 83 -9.58 -5.79 -0.40
N LEU A 84 -10.59 -6.04 0.45
CA LEU A 84 -10.42 -6.56 1.81
C LEU A 84 -9.69 -7.91 1.86
N TRP A 85 -9.86 -8.74 0.83
CA TRP A 85 -9.30 -10.10 0.76
C TRP A 85 -7.92 -10.15 0.08
N MET A 86 -7.38 -8.99 -0.31
CA MET A 86 -6.14 -8.91 -1.05
C MET A 86 -4.96 -8.70 -0.10
N ASP A 87 -3.99 -9.60 -0.16
CA ASP A 87 -2.80 -9.55 0.70
C ASP A 87 -1.59 -8.90 0.02
N ASN A 88 -1.73 -8.44 -1.22
CA ASN A 88 -0.63 -7.90 -2.02
C ASN A 88 -0.89 -6.45 -2.40
N ALA A 89 -0.01 -5.55 -1.94
CA ALA A 89 -0.12 -4.13 -2.20
C ALA A 89 -0.18 -3.77 -3.68
N ARG A 90 0.56 -4.50 -4.54
CA ARG A 90 0.55 -4.29 -6.00
C ARG A 90 -0.80 -4.62 -6.61
N ASP A 91 -1.40 -5.72 -6.17
CA ASP A 91 -2.66 -6.18 -6.74
C ASP A 91 -3.78 -5.22 -6.33
N ILE A 92 -3.81 -4.78 -5.06
CA ILE A 92 -4.72 -3.73 -4.60
C ILE A 92 -4.55 -2.45 -5.42
N TRP A 93 -3.30 -1.99 -5.60
CA TRP A 93 -3.03 -0.77 -6.36
C TRP A 93 -3.55 -0.83 -7.80
N LYS A 94 -3.47 -2.00 -8.44
CA LYS A 94 -4.03 -2.21 -9.79
C LYS A 94 -5.55 -2.21 -9.79
N ASP A 95 -6.18 -2.86 -8.82
CA ASP A 95 -7.64 -2.88 -8.67
C ASP A 95 -8.21 -1.48 -8.49
N LEU A 96 -7.58 -0.66 -7.63
CA LEU A 96 -7.98 0.72 -7.36
C LEU A 96 -7.82 1.68 -8.55
N LYS A 97 -6.99 1.33 -9.54
CA LYS A 97 -6.79 2.12 -10.76
C LYS A 97 -7.88 1.88 -11.82
N SER A 98 -8.66 0.81 -11.66
CA SER A 98 -9.56 0.31 -12.70
C SER A 98 -10.85 1.10 -12.86
#